data_AF-A0A139IQ32-F1
#
_entry.id   AF-A0A139IQ32-F1
#
_cell.length_a   1.000
_cell.length_b   1.000
_cell.length_c   1.000
_cell.angle_alpha   90.00
_cell.angle_beta   90.00
_cell.angle_gamma   90.00
#
_symmetry.space_group_name_H-M   'P 1'
#
loop_
_entity.id
_entity.type
_entity.pdbx_description
1 polymer ?
#
loop_
_entity_poly.entity_id
_entity_poly.type
_entity_poly.pdbx_seq_one_letter_code
_entity_poly.pdbx_strand_id
1 'polypeptide(L)'
;MPSFTSALLALVALSGLGTASPAPASEIEKRALPTCPGLDGYVYTGPGGKQYRIRCNMDTINGGYLDLQQTPNLEVCMQRCGQRADCRWVTFDGNVNGGGNCFLKHTSGGDLPKAGIKRALKLD
;
A
#
# COMPACT_ATOMS: atom_id res chain seq x y z
N MET A 1 -51.00 55.42 -10.35
CA MET A 1 -50.79 55.15 -11.79
C MET A 1 -49.36 55.54 -12.09
N PRO A 2 -48.45 54.65 -12.53
CA PRO A 2 -48.60 53.53 -13.49
C PRO A 2 -48.66 52.15 -12.77
N SER A 3 -49.46 51.16 -13.21
CA SER A 3 -49.46 50.37 -14.46
C SER A 3 -48.37 49.29 -14.46
N PHE A 4 -48.74 48.03 -14.15
CA PHE A 4 -48.78 46.84 -15.06
C PHE A 4 -47.38 46.44 -15.56
N THR A 5 -46.87 45.20 -15.50
CA THR A 5 -47.47 43.85 -15.49
C THR A 5 -46.33 42.83 -15.46
N SER A 6 -46.68 41.60 -15.13
CA SER A 6 -46.19 40.36 -15.77
C SER A 6 -45.24 39.48 -14.96
N ALA A 7 -45.75 38.27 -14.76
CA ALA A 7 -45.21 37.13 -14.06
C ALA A 7 -44.04 36.46 -14.80
N LEU A 8 -43.19 35.76 -14.05
CA LEU A 8 -42.59 34.50 -14.48
C LEU A 8 -42.26 33.64 -13.26
N LEU A 9 -42.82 32.42 -13.26
CA LEU A 9 -42.54 31.35 -12.32
C LEU A 9 -41.06 30.91 -12.40
N ALA A 10 -40.44 30.64 -11.25
CA ALA A 10 -39.48 29.54 -11.12
C ALA A 10 -39.45 29.03 -9.67
N LEU A 11 -39.78 27.74 -9.50
CA LEU A 11 -39.54 26.95 -8.30
C LEU A 11 -38.03 26.83 -8.04
N VAL A 12 -37.62 26.56 -6.78
CA VAL A 12 -36.78 25.38 -6.41
C VAL A 12 -36.27 25.50 -4.94
N ALA A 13 -36.68 24.48 -4.16
CA ALA A 13 -36.05 23.83 -3.01
C ALA A 13 -35.55 24.60 -1.77
N LEU A 14 -36.29 24.41 -0.66
CA LEU A 14 -35.71 24.23 0.69
C LEU A 14 -34.83 22.97 0.66
N SER A 15 -33.54 23.07 0.99
CA SER A 15 -32.74 21.91 1.43
C SER A 15 -31.46 22.34 2.12
N GLY A 16 -31.40 22.07 3.43
CA GLY A 16 -30.20 21.58 4.10
C GLY A 16 -29.14 22.61 4.49
N LEU A 17 -29.09 22.95 5.77
CA LEU A 17 -27.80 23.21 6.41
C LEU A 17 -26.95 21.95 6.20
N GLY A 18 -26.02 22.02 5.26
CA GLY A 18 -24.98 21.03 5.09
C GLY A 18 -24.08 21.06 6.32
N THR A 19 -24.46 20.33 7.36
CA THR A 19 -23.51 19.85 8.36
C THR A 19 -22.54 18.97 7.59
N ALA A 20 -21.40 19.54 7.18
CA ALA A 20 -20.29 18.77 6.68
C ALA A 20 -19.89 17.81 7.81
N SER A 21 -20.38 16.58 7.70
CA SER A 21 -19.93 15.47 8.53
C SER A 21 -18.43 15.41 8.38
N PRO A 22 -17.64 15.51 9.46
CA PRO A 22 -16.26 15.08 9.37
C PRO A 22 -16.33 13.60 8.97
N ALA A 23 -16.02 13.32 7.70
CA ALA A 23 -15.67 11.98 7.29
C ALA A 23 -14.74 11.43 8.36
N PRO A 24 -14.92 10.20 8.85
CA PRO A 24 -13.91 9.61 9.70
C PRO A 24 -12.63 9.69 8.88
N ALA A 25 -11.72 10.59 9.28
CA ALA A 25 -10.34 10.54 8.87
C ALA A 25 -9.99 9.09 9.13
N SER A 26 -9.77 8.31 8.06
CA SER A 26 -9.45 6.90 8.16
C SER A 26 -8.32 6.82 9.15
N GLU A 27 -8.68 6.48 10.37
CA GLU A 27 -7.75 6.15 11.40
C GLU A 27 -6.98 5.02 10.75
N ILE A 28 -5.73 5.33 10.44
CA ILE A 28 -4.73 4.36 10.01
C ILE A 28 -4.51 3.50 11.25
N GLU A 29 -5.53 2.74 11.60
CA GLU A 29 -5.37 1.51 12.32
C GLU A 29 -4.43 0.74 11.43
N LYS A 30 -3.22 0.58 11.96
CA LYS A 30 -2.13 -0.21 11.46
C LYS A 30 -2.66 -1.63 11.21
N ARG A 31 -3.40 -1.79 10.12
CA ARG A 31 -4.14 -3.01 9.84
C ARG A 31 -3.06 -4.00 9.51
N ALA A 32 -2.82 -4.91 10.45
CA ALA A 32 -1.91 -6.02 10.27
C ALA A 32 -2.15 -6.58 8.87
N LEU A 33 -1.11 -6.55 8.03
CA LEU A 33 -1.21 -7.03 6.67
C LEU A 33 -1.78 -8.46 6.72
N PRO A 34 -2.77 -8.81 5.87
CA PRO A 34 -3.27 -10.18 5.85
C PRO A 34 -2.11 -11.15 5.64
N THR A 35 -2.20 -12.35 6.22
CA THR A 35 -1.16 -13.36 6.07
C THR A 35 -1.23 -14.01 4.68
N CYS A 36 -0.09 -14.53 4.21
CA CYS A 36 -0.09 -15.41 3.04
C CYS A 36 -0.94 -16.66 3.31
N PRO A 37 -1.75 -17.14 2.34
CA PRO A 37 -1.77 -16.76 0.91
C PRO A 37 -2.66 -15.55 0.54
N GLY A 38 -3.47 -15.00 1.44
CA GLY A 38 -4.42 -13.92 1.13
C GLY A 38 -3.78 -12.58 0.72
N LEU A 39 -2.47 -12.44 0.88
CA LEU A 39 -1.67 -11.28 0.50
C LEU A 39 -1.07 -11.38 -0.92
N ASP A 40 -1.21 -12.52 -1.62
CA ASP A 40 -0.62 -12.67 -2.95
C ASP A 40 -1.25 -11.71 -3.96
N GLY A 41 -0.41 -10.89 -4.59
CA GLY A 41 -0.84 -9.87 -5.55
C GLY A 41 -1.31 -8.56 -4.93
N TYR A 42 -1.37 -8.46 -3.59
CA TYR A 42 -1.77 -7.24 -2.90
C TYR A 42 -0.75 -6.12 -3.12
N VAL A 43 -1.25 -4.90 -3.36
CA VAL A 43 -0.41 -3.69 -3.43
C VAL A 43 -0.52 -2.96 -2.11
N TYR A 44 0.57 -2.98 -1.36
CA TYR A 44 0.70 -2.25 -0.11
C TYR A 44 1.29 -0.86 -0.38
N THR A 45 0.69 0.18 0.19
CA THR A 45 1.24 1.53 0.15
C THR A 45 1.85 1.83 1.51
N GLY A 46 3.18 1.93 1.55
CA GLY A 46 3.93 2.21 2.77
C GLY A 46 4.07 3.70 3.09
N PRO A 47 4.68 4.01 4.24
CA PRO A 47 5.01 5.38 4.62
C PRO A 47 5.84 6.08 3.53
N GLY A 48 5.51 7.34 3.22
CA GLY A 48 6.18 8.08 2.15
C GLY A 48 5.66 7.76 0.73
N GLY A 49 4.49 7.12 0.61
CA GLY A 49 3.77 6.93 -0.65
C GLY A 49 4.38 5.87 -1.57
N LYS A 50 5.32 5.06 -1.08
CA LYS A 50 5.95 3.99 -1.86
C LYS A 50 5.02 2.78 -1.93
N GLN A 51 4.73 2.33 -3.14
CA GLN A 51 3.86 1.18 -3.39
C GLN A 51 4.68 -0.08 -3.61
N TYR A 52 4.20 -1.19 -3.06
CA TYR A 52 4.84 -2.49 -3.12
C TYR A 52 3.84 -3.56 -3.54
N ARG A 53 4.12 -4.27 -4.62
CA ARG A 53 3.35 -5.47 -4.97
C ARG A 53 3.93 -6.68 -4.26
N ILE A 54 3.14 -7.27 -3.38
CA ILE A 54 3.53 -8.42 -2.58
C ILE A 54 3.15 -9.70 -3.32
N ARG A 55 4.04 -10.69 -3.29
CA ARG A 55 3.80 -12.05 -3.75
C ARG A 55 4.18 -13.03 -2.64
N CYS A 56 3.32 -14.00 -2.42
CA CYS A 56 3.50 -15.05 -1.44
C CYS A 56 4.09 -16.31 -2.08
N ASN A 57 4.82 -17.08 -1.28
CA ASN A 57 5.51 -18.30 -1.71
C ASN A 57 6.42 -18.06 -2.93
N MET A 58 7.11 -16.93 -2.93
CA MET A 58 7.88 -16.46 -4.08
C MET A 58 9.15 -15.76 -3.63
N ASP A 59 10.27 -16.12 -4.25
CA ASP A 59 11.56 -15.46 -4.15
C ASP A 59 11.97 -14.92 -5.53
N THR A 60 13.21 -14.45 -5.63
CA THR A 60 13.81 -13.89 -6.85
C THR A 60 14.99 -14.74 -7.32
N ILE A 61 15.10 -14.93 -8.63
CA ILE A 61 16.27 -15.55 -9.27
C ILE A 61 17.37 -14.48 -9.34
N ASN A 62 18.63 -14.82 -9.06
CA ASN A 62 19.79 -13.91 -9.19
C ASN A 62 19.54 -12.51 -8.61
N GLY A 63 18.99 -12.46 -7.40
CA GLY A 63 18.33 -11.28 -6.87
C GLY A 63 19.22 -10.10 -6.46
N GLY A 64 20.38 -9.85 -7.07
CA GLY A 64 21.23 -8.67 -6.79
C GLY A 64 21.20 -8.19 -5.33
N TYR A 65 21.79 -8.97 -4.42
CA TYR A 65 21.69 -8.69 -2.99
C TYR A 65 22.36 -7.36 -2.62
N LEU A 66 21.64 -6.53 -1.88
CA LEU A 66 22.15 -5.28 -1.32
C LEU A 66 22.50 -5.43 0.16
N ASP A 67 21.57 -6.01 0.93
CA ASP A 67 21.69 -6.11 2.38
C ASP A 67 20.81 -7.24 2.94
N LEU A 68 21.14 -7.71 4.14
CA LEU A 68 20.39 -8.68 4.93
C LEU A 68 20.23 -8.16 6.35
N GLN A 69 18.98 -7.98 6.78
CA GLN A 69 18.65 -7.47 8.12
C GLN A 69 17.52 -8.29 8.74
N GLN A 70 17.47 -8.39 10.07
CA GLN A 70 16.28 -8.91 10.73
C GLN A 70 15.29 -7.79 11.00
N THR A 71 14.03 -7.98 10.60
CA THR A 71 12.96 -7.02 10.82
C THR A 71 11.79 -7.68 11.55
N PRO A 72 11.02 -6.92 12.35
CA PRO A 72 9.93 -7.47 13.15
C PRO A 72 8.70 -7.86 12.32
N ASN A 73 8.63 -7.44 11.05
CA ASN A 73 7.56 -7.73 10.10
C ASN A 73 7.98 -7.35 8.67
N LEU A 74 7.14 -7.69 7.69
CA LEU A 74 7.34 -7.38 6.28
C LEU A 74 7.24 -5.88 5.97
N GLU A 75 6.36 -5.16 6.67
CA GLU A 75 6.16 -3.72 6.49
C GLU A 75 7.45 -2.93 6.75
N VAL A 76 8.12 -3.19 7.88
CA VAL A 76 9.40 -2.57 8.21
C VAL A 76 10.45 -2.92 7.15
N CYS A 77 10.46 -4.15 6.66
CA CYS A 77 11.38 -4.57 5.60
C CYS A 77 11.16 -3.77 4.29
N MET A 78 9.91 -3.62 3.86
CA MET A 78 9.57 -2.79 2.69
C MET A 78 9.91 -1.31 2.92
N GLN A 79 9.66 -0.78 4.12
CA GLN A 79 10.02 0.59 4.46
C GLN A 79 11.53 0.84 4.33
N ARG A 80 12.37 -0.10 4.80
CA ARG A 80 13.84 -0.01 4.64
C ARG A 80 14.24 0.02 3.16
N CYS A 81 13.63 -0.82 2.33
CA CYS A 81 13.80 -0.75 0.88
C CYS A 81 13.36 0.62 0.32
N GLY A 82 12.29 1.20 0.85
CA GLY A 82 11.77 2.50 0.45
C GLY A 82 12.71 3.68 0.70
N GLN A 83 13.57 3.57 1.72
CA GLN A 83 14.61 4.56 2.04
C GLN A 83 15.83 4.45 1.12
N ARG A 84 15.90 3.41 0.29
CA ARG A 84 17.01 3.14 -0.61
C ARG A 84 16.59 3.34 -2.07
N ALA A 85 17.33 4.19 -2.77
CA ALA A 85 17.07 4.44 -4.19
C ALA A 85 17.44 3.23 -5.07
N ASP A 86 18.43 2.44 -4.65
CA ASP A 86 18.90 1.25 -5.34
C ASP A 86 18.08 -0.02 -5.02
N CYS A 87 17.23 0.01 -3.99
CA CYS A 87 16.39 -1.15 -3.66
C CYS A 87 15.12 -1.18 -4.50
N ARG A 88 14.93 -2.27 -5.24
CA ARG A 88 13.75 -2.51 -6.08
C ARG A 88 12.94 -3.74 -5.66
N TRP A 89 13.61 -4.68 -4.99
CA TRP A 89 13.05 -5.96 -4.60
C TRP A 89 13.35 -6.25 -3.13
N VAL A 90 12.42 -6.95 -2.50
CA VAL A 90 12.53 -7.43 -1.13
C VAL A 90 12.17 -8.90 -1.12
N THR A 91 12.97 -9.72 -0.45
CA THR A 91 12.61 -11.08 -0.05
C THR A 91 12.53 -11.15 1.46
N PHE A 92 11.49 -11.78 2.01
CA PHE A 92 11.26 -11.92 3.44
C PHE A 92 10.83 -13.35 3.78
N ASP A 93 11.52 -13.99 4.73
CA ASP A 93 11.25 -15.39 5.11
C ASP A 93 10.34 -15.54 6.34
N GLY A 94 10.14 -14.47 7.11
CA GLY A 94 9.30 -14.47 8.31
C GLY A 94 7.81 -14.35 8.04
N ASN A 95 6.99 -14.40 9.10
CA ASN A 95 5.55 -14.14 8.99
C ASN A 95 5.31 -12.67 8.67
N VAL A 96 4.29 -12.36 7.86
CA VAL A 96 4.04 -10.97 7.42
C VAL A 96 3.95 -9.99 8.60
N ASN A 97 3.35 -10.41 9.71
CA ASN A 97 3.22 -9.65 10.97
C ASN A 97 4.20 -10.11 12.07
N GLY A 98 5.22 -10.91 11.74
CA GLY A 98 6.19 -11.45 12.68
C GLY A 98 7.63 -11.30 12.20
N GLY A 99 8.57 -11.58 13.10
CA GLY A 99 10.00 -11.44 12.81
C GLY A 99 10.48 -12.33 11.66
N GLY A 100 11.46 -11.84 10.92
CA GLY A 100 12.11 -12.60 9.86
C GLY A 100 13.32 -11.89 9.28
N ASN A 101 14.01 -12.59 8.39
CA ASN A 101 15.11 -12.06 7.61
C ASN A 101 14.57 -11.29 6.41
N CYS A 102 15.02 -10.05 6.30
CA CYS A 102 14.73 -9.08 5.26
C CYS A 102 15.94 -8.98 4.34
N PHE A 103 15.78 -9.47 3.12
CA PHE A 103 16.79 -9.42 2.08
C PHE A 103 16.44 -8.29 1.11
N LEU A 104 17.24 -7.23 1.09
CA LEU A 104 17.10 -6.11 0.17
C LEU A 104 17.86 -6.39 -1.11
N LYS A 105 17.25 -6.05 -2.25
CA LYS A 105 17.71 -6.48 -3.57
C LYS A 105 17.52 -5.36 -4.60
N HIS A 106 18.51 -5.13 -5.48
CA HIS A 106 18.41 -4.10 -6.52
C HIS A 106 17.85 -4.63 -7.85
N THR A 107 18.01 -5.92 -8.12
CA THR A 107 17.51 -6.58 -9.33
C THR A 107 16.86 -7.92 -9.02
N SER A 108 16.06 -8.44 -9.96
CA SER A 108 15.61 -9.83 -9.97
C SER A 108 15.77 -10.36 -11.38
N GLY A 109 16.44 -11.50 -11.54
CA GLY A 109 16.46 -12.28 -12.77
C GLY A 109 15.15 -13.05 -13.04
N GLY A 110 14.12 -12.87 -12.19
CA GLY A 110 12.80 -13.48 -12.35
C GLY A 110 12.20 -13.94 -11.02
N ASP A 111 11.05 -14.60 -11.12
CA ASP A 111 10.27 -15.11 -9.99
C ASP A 111 10.64 -16.58 -9.76
N LEU A 112 10.98 -16.94 -8.52
CA LEU A 112 11.23 -18.32 -8.12
C LEU A 112 10.13 -18.76 -7.14
N PRO A 113 9.27 -19.74 -7.47
CA PRO A 113 8.32 -20.30 -6.52
C PRO A 113 9.07 -20.92 -5.33
N LYS A 114 8.86 -20.40 -4.12
CA LYS A 114 9.50 -20.87 -2.90
C LYS A 114 8.57 -20.72 -1.71
N ALA A 115 8.07 -21.85 -1.20
CA ALA A 115 7.14 -21.88 -0.08
C ALA A 115 7.70 -21.15 1.15
N GLY A 116 6.83 -20.41 1.84
CA GLY A 116 7.17 -19.67 3.05
C GLY A 116 7.87 -18.33 2.81
N ILE A 117 8.25 -18.00 1.57
CA ILE A 117 8.93 -16.75 1.24
C ILE A 117 7.95 -15.71 0.69
N LYS A 118 8.13 -14.45 1.06
CA LYS A 118 7.32 -13.33 0.62
C LYS A 118 8.23 -12.37 -0.11
N ARG A 119 7.85 -12.01 -1.33
CA ARG A 119 8.58 -11.04 -2.11
C ARG A 119 7.76 -9.78 -2.28
N ALA A 120 8.38 -8.63 -2.19
CA ALA A 120 7.75 -7.35 -2.53
C ALA A 120 8.54 -6.64 -3.64
N LEU A 121 7.83 -6.24 -4.69
CA LEU A 121 8.34 -5.39 -5.77
C LEU A 121 7.97 -3.94 -5.50
N LYS A 122 8.94 -3.04 -5.47
CA LYS A 122 8.72 -1.60 -5.40
C LYS A 122 8.25 -1.06 -6.76
N LEU A 123 7.07 -0.45 -6.78
CA LEU A 123 6.36 0.04 -7.97
C LEU A 123 6.64 1.53 -8.26
N ASP A 124 7.83 2.03 -7.93
CA ASP A 124 8.24 3.44 -8.14
C ASP A 124 7.73 4.05 -9.46
#